data_AF-A0A6I4MD84-F1
#
_entry.id   AF-A0A6I4MD84-F1
#
_cell.length_a   1.000
_cell.length_b   1.000
_cell.length_c   1.000
_cell.angle_alpha   90.00
_cell.angle_beta   90.00
_cell.angle_gamma   90.00
#
_symmetry.space_group_name_H-M   'P 1'
#
loop_
_entity.id
_entity.type
_entity.pdbx_description
1 polymer ?
#
loop_
_entity_poly.entity_id
_entity_poly.type
_entity_poly.pdbx_seq_one_letter_code
_entity_poly.pdbx_strand_id
1 'polypeptide(L)'
;MLGALFDTNFNNLVTPKLIKLFYILSLLLISVQCLIFLGLGLWIASWDDFWAWGVIMICASPFVWLFELLLVRIFMEAMVVRFKEVEYLRIIKDKD
;
A
#
# COMPACT_ATOMS: atom_id res chain seq x y z
N MET A 1 7.45 15.16 -15.47
CA MET A 1 6.78 14.12 -14.65
C MET A 1 7.54 13.83 -13.35
N LEU A 2 8.88 13.85 -13.30
CA LEU A 2 9.66 13.71 -12.05
C LEU A 2 9.57 14.92 -11.09
N GLY A 3 9.32 16.13 -11.60
CA GLY A 3 9.24 17.35 -10.78
C GLY A 3 8.07 17.38 -9.78
N ALA A 4 6.98 16.67 -10.05
CA ALA A 4 5.82 16.61 -9.15
C ALA A 4 6.03 15.70 -7.93
N LEU A 5 7.05 14.84 -7.95
CA LEU A 5 7.41 13.98 -6.81
C LEU A 5 8.29 14.70 -5.78
N PHE A 6 8.96 15.78 -6.19
CA PHE A 6 9.82 16.62 -5.33
C PHE A 6 9.25 18.02 -5.10
N ASP A 7 8.02 18.30 -5.54
CA ASP A 7 7.39 19.57 -5.30
C ASP A 7 6.88 19.63 -3.85
N THR A 8 7.64 20.30 -2.99
CA THR A 8 7.31 20.56 -1.59
C THR A 8 6.29 21.70 -1.42
N ASN A 9 5.84 22.33 -2.51
CA ASN A 9 4.72 23.26 -2.49
C ASN A 9 3.38 22.50 -2.55
N PHE A 10 2.87 22.11 -1.39
CA PHE A 10 1.51 21.62 -1.19
C PHE A 10 0.44 22.73 -1.38
N ASN A 11 0.58 23.59 -2.39
CA ASN A 11 -0.28 24.77 -2.58
C ASN A 11 -1.41 24.54 -3.60
N ASN A 12 -1.45 23.37 -4.24
CA ASN A 12 -2.52 22.99 -5.16
C ASN A 12 -3.04 21.59 -4.82
N LEU A 13 -4.36 21.40 -4.88
CA LEU A 13 -5.11 20.19 -4.52
C LEU A 13 -4.79 18.95 -5.40
N VAL A 14 -3.52 18.51 -5.44
CA VAL A 14 -3.08 17.26 -6.10
C VAL A 14 -3.45 16.02 -5.26
N THR A 15 -4.00 16.23 -4.08
CA THR A 15 -4.22 15.25 -3.04
C THR A 15 -4.97 13.98 -3.46
N PRO A 16 -6.09 14.03 -4.21
CA PRO A 16 -6.77 12.79 -4.62
C PRO A 16 -6.03 12.00 -5.70
N LYS A 17 -5.23 12.66 -6.56
CA LYS A 17 -4.40 11.97 -7.56
C LYS A 17 -3.18 11.32 -6.90
N LEU A 18 -2.60 11.96 -5.90
CA LEU A 18 -1.45 11.45 -5.15
C LEU A 18 -1.82 10.18 -4.37
N ILE A 19 -3.00 10.15 -3.73
CA ILE A 19 -3.49 8.95 -3.01
C ILE A 19 -3.65 7.76 -3.95
N LYS A 20 -4.20 7.97 -5.16
CA LYS A 20 -4.32 6.90 -6.18
C LYS A 20 -2.95 6.38 -6.62
N LEU A 21 -1.98 7.27 -6.84
CA LEU A 21 -0.61 6.89 -7.20
C LEU A 21 0.03 6.05 -6.08
N PHE A 22 -0.08 6.50 -4.84
CA PHE A 22 0.42 5.76 -3.68
C PHE A 22 -0.26 4.40 -3.52
N TYR A 23 -1.57 4.30 -3.73
CA TYR A 23 -2.27 3.02 -3.68
C TYR A 23 -1.73 2.03 -4.68
N ILE A 24 -1.57 2.44 -5.95
CA ILE A 24 -1.02 1.58 -7.01
C ILE A 24 0.42 1.19 -6.68
N LEU A 25 1.24 2.13 -6.20
CA LEU A 25 2.62 1.88 -5.82
C LEU A 25 2.72 0.89 -4.66
N SER A 26 1.90 1.05 -3.61
CA SER A 26 1.82 0.13 -2.47
C SER A 26 1.38 -1.27 -2.92
N LEU A 27 0.36 -1.38 -3.78
CA LEU A 27 -0.09 -2.64 -4.37
C LEU A 27 1.03 -3.37 -5.12
N LEU A 28 1.80 -2.62 -5.91
CA LEU A 28 2.91 -3.14 -6.68
C LEU A 28 4.03 -3.63 -5.75
N LEU A 29 4.41 -2.83 -4.75
CA LEU A 29 5.43 -3.19 -3.76
C LEU A 29 5.04 -4.45 -2.97
N ILE A 30 3.80 -4.53 -2.47
CA ILE A 30 3.26 -5.70 -1.75
C ILE A 30 3.30 -6.94 -2.64
N SER A 31 2.91 -6.81 -3.91
CA SER A 31 2.90 -7.94 -4.84
C SER A 31 4.32 -8.43 -5.17
N VAL A 32 5.26 -7.50 -5.39
CA VAL A 32 6.67 -7.83 -5.62
C VAL A 32 7.28 -8.48 -4.37
N GLN A 33 7.00 -7.93 -3.19
CA GLN A 33 7.45 -8.50 -1.93
C GLN A 33 6.91 -9.92 -1.76
N CYS A 34 5.62 -10.14 -1.95
CA CYS A 34 5.02 -11.47 -1.92
C CYS A 34 5.72 -12.46 -2.89
N LEU A 35 6.02 -12.03 -4.11
CA LEU A 35 6.74 -12.84 -5.09
C LEU A 35 8.15 -13.24 -4.60
N ILE A 36 8.87 -12.30 -3.98
CA ILE A 36 10.19 -12.53 -3.38
C ILE A 36 10.08 -13.54 -2.24
N PHE A 37 9.08 -13.39 -1.36
CA PHE A 37 8.83 -14.32 -0.25
C PHE A 37 8.50 -15.73 -0.75
N LEU A 38 7.71 -15.86 -1.81
CA LEU A 38 7.44 -17.16 -2.44
C LEU A 38 8.71 -17.77 -3.03
N GLY A 39 9.52 -16.99 -3.75
CA GLY A 39 10.79 -17.45 -4.31
C GLY A 39 11.77 -17.92 -3.24
N LEU A 40 11.89 -17.16 -2.15
CA LEU A 40 12.70 -17.55 -0.98
C LEU A 40 12.14 -18.79 -0.29
N GLY A 41 10.81 -18.89 -0.13
CA GLY A 41 10.17 -20.07 0.44
C GLY A 41 10.45 -21.34 -0.37
N LEU A 42 10.40 -21.26 -1.70
CA LEU A 42 10.74 -22.38 -2.59
C LEU A 42 12.22 -22.76 -2.52
N TRP A 43 13.11 -21.77 -2.41
CA TRP A 43 14.54 -22.00 -2.23
C TRP A 43 14.82 -22.74 -0.91
N ILE A 44 14.25 -22.28 0.20
CA ILE A 44 14.41 -22.87 1.53
C ILE A 44 13.77 -24.26 1.59
N ALA A 45 12.64 -24.47 0.90
CA ALA A 45 11.98 -25.77 0.78
C ALA A 45 12.85 -26.82 0.09
N SER A 46 13.90 -26.41 -0.65
CA SER A 46 14.83 -27.29 -1.35
C SER A 46 16.01 -27.76 -0.47
N TRP A 47 16.09 -27.34 0.80
CA TRP A 47 17.14 -27.71 1.73
C TRP A 47 16.70 -28.87 2.64
N ASP A 48 17.57 -29.87 2.87
CA ASP A 48 17.23 -31.08 3.64
C ASP A 48 16.83 -30.80 5.10
N ASP A 49 17.50 -29.88 5.78
CA ASP A 49 17.27 -29.63 7.22
C ASP A 49 16.15 -28.59 7.51
N PHE A 50 15.83 -27.72 6.55
CA PHE A 50 14.92 -26.57 6.76
C PHE A 50 13.71 -26.55 5.83
N TRP A 51 13.43 -27.65 5.13
CA TRP A 51 12.37 -27.69 4.13
C TRP A 51 10.99 -27.28 4.69
N ALA A 52 10.68 -27.68 5.92
CA ALA A 52 9.42 -27.37 6.59
C ALA A 52 9.19 -25.86 6.78
N TRP A 53 10.27 -25.11 7.04
CA TRP A 53 10.20 -23.64 7.11
C TRP A 53 9.85 -23.01 5.76
N GLY A 54 10.41 -23.55 4.67
CA GLY A 54 10.08 -23.13 3.31
C GLY A 54 8.60 -23.34 3.00
N VAL A 55 8.05 -24.51 3.35
CA VAL A 55 6.62 -24.83 3.15
C VAL A 55 5.71 -23.90 3.95
N ILE A 56 6.02 -23.66 5.23
CA ILE A 56 5.25 -22.73 6.08
C ILE A 56 5.26 -21.32 5.47
N MET A 57 6.42 -20.86 4.98
CA MET A 57 6.56 -19.54 4.37
C MET A 57 5.74 -19.41 3.08
N ILE A 58 5.75 -20.43 2.22
CA ILE A 58 4.92 -20.48 1.01
C ILE A 58 3.43 -20.46 1.37
N CYS A 59 3.01 -21.26 2.35
CA CYS A 59 1.63 -21.30 2.79
C CYS A 59 1.18 -19.99 3.44
N ALA A 60 2.05 -19.32 4.20
CA ALA A 60 1.75 -18.06 4.87
C ALA A 60 1.75 -16.85 3.91
N SER A 61 2.56 -16.89 2.85
CA SER A 61 2.71 -15.82 1.87
C SER A 61 1.37 -15.28 1.30
N PRO A 62 0.41 -16.10 0.80
CA PRO A 62 -0.86 -15.59 0.31
C PRO A 62 -1.73 -14.96 1.41
N PHE A 63 -1.64 -15.44 2.66
CA PHE A 63 -2.35 -14.83 3.79
C PHE A 63 -1.78 -13.46 4.13
N VAL A 64 -0.45 -13.34 4.18
CA VAL A 64 0.24 -12.06 4.42
C VAL A 64 -0.10 -11.06 3.31
N TRP A 65 -0.03 -11.48 2.04
CA TRP A 65 -0.38 -10.64 0.91
C TRP A 65 -1.83 -10.12 1.00
N LEU A 66 -2.79 -11.01 1.26
CA LEU A 66 -4.20 -10.62 1.38
C LEU A 66 -4.43 -9.66 2.55
N PHE A 67 -3.77 -9.91 3.68
CA PHE A 67 -3.83 -9.04 4.85
C PHE A 67 -3.25 -7.64 4.57
N GLU A 68 -2.08 -7.56 3.93
CA GLU A 68 -1.45 -6.29 3.54
C GLU A 68 -2.29 -5.50 2.54
N LEU A 69 -2.90 -6.17 1.55
CA LEU A 69 -3.83 -5.53 0.61
C LEU A 69 -5.03 -4.91 1.33
N LEU A 70 -5.59 -5.62 2.31
CA LEU A 70 -6.73 -5.15 3.09
C LEU A 70 -6.33 -3.94 3.95
N LEU A 71 -5.17 -3.99 4.60
CA LEU A 71 -4.64 -2.86 5.38
C LEU A 71 -4.43 -1.61 4.52
N VAL A 72 -3.79 -1.75 3.35
CA VAL A 72 -3.58 -0.63 2.42
C VAL A 72 -4.91 -0.06 1.95
N ARG A 73 -5.92 -0.91 1.70
CA ARG A 73 -7.25 -0.43 1.33
C ARG A 73 -7.89 0.40 2.44
N ILE A 74 -7.91 -0.12 3.67
CA ILE A 74 -8.46 0.61 4.83
C ILE A 74 -7.70 1.94 5.03
N PHE A 75 -6.37 1.91 4.92
CA PHE A 75 -5.54 3.10 5.07
C PHE A 75 -5.87 4.17 4.01
N MET A 76 -5.97 3.78 2.74
CA MET A 76 -6.32 4.73 1.67
C MET A 76 -7.74 5.26 1.82
N GLU A 77 -8.70 4.43 2.21
CA GLU A 77 -10.06 4.87 2.51
C GLU A 77 -10.07 5.90 3.66
N ALA A 78 -9.34 5.65 4.74
CA ALA A 78 -9.19 6.58 5.86
C ALA A 78 -8.54 7.91 5.43
N MET A 79 -7.49 7.87 4.61
CA MET A 79 -6.87 9.07 4.06
C MET A 79 -7.85 9.90 3.22
N VAL A 80 -8.64 9.25 2.35
CA VAL A 80 -9.67 9.93 1.54
C VAL A 80 -10.74 10.57 2.43
N VAL A 81 -11.19 9.88 3.49
CA VAL A 81 -12.17 10.44 4.43
C VAL A 81 -11.64 11.71 5.09
N ARG A 82 -10.38 11.73 5.53
CA ARG A 82 -9.76 12.93 6.13
C ARG A 82 -9.74 14.12 5.18
N PHE A 83 -9.48 13.90 3.88
CA PHE A 83 -9.54 14.99 2.91
C PHE A 83 -10.96 15.52 2.69
N LYS A 84 -11.95 14.62 2.64
CA LYS A 84 -13.36 15.03 2.54
C LYS A 84 -13.84 15.83 3.76
N GLU A 85 -13.37 15.46 4.96
CA GLU A 85 -13.69 16.14 6.21
C GLU A 85 -13.24 17.61 6.18
N VAL A 86 -11.99 17.87 5.75
CA VAL A 86 -11.45 19.23 5.64
C VAL A 86 -12.18 20.05 4.58
N GLU A 87 -12.59 19.44 3.46
CA GLU A 87 -13.34 20.12 2.40
C GLU A 87 -14.74 20.52 2.86
N TYR A 88 -15.45 19.65 3.59
CA TYR A 88 -16.76 19.96 4.17
C TYR A 88 -16.72 21.13 5.16
N LEU A 89 -15.71 21.18 6.02
CA LEU A 89 -15.53 22.28 6.97
C LEU A 89 -15.30 23.62 6.26
N ARG A 90 -14.61 23.62 5.11
CA ARG A 90 -14.38 24.82 4.32
C ARG A 90 -15.67 25.37 3.71
N ILE A 91 -16.55 24.49 3.22
CA ILE A 91 -17.86 24.86 2.65
C ILE A 91 -18.79 25.49 3.70
N ILE A 92 -18.75 24.99 4.94
CA ILE A 92 -19.55 25.57 6.04
C ILE A 92 -19.03 26.97 6.40
N LYS A 93 -17.71 27.14 6.49
CA LYS A 93 -17.08 28.43 6.81
C LYS A 93 -17.35 29.52 5.76
N ASP A 94 -17.43 29.17 4.48
CA ASP A 94 -17.70 30.12 3.38
C ASP A 94 -19.18 30.52 3.26
N LYS A 95 -20.09 29.90 4.04
CA LYS A 95 -21.52 30.21 4.04
C LYS A 95 -21.96 31.26 5.07
N ASP A 96 -21.07 31.62 6.00
CA ASP A 96 -21.26 32.68 7.00
C ASP A 96 -20.47 33.94 6.61
#